data_AF-A0A830BMV8-F1
#
_entry.id   AF-A0A830BMV8-F1
#
_cell.length_a   1.000
_cell.length_b   1.000
_cell.length_c   1.000
_cell.angle_alpha   90.00
_cell.angle_beta   90.00
_cell.angle_gamma   90.00
#
_symmetry.space_group_name_H-M   'P 1'
#
loop_
_entity.id
_entity.type
_entity.pdbx_description
1 polymer ?
#
loop_
_entity_poly.entity_id
_entity_poly.type
_entity_poly.pdbx_seq_one_letter_code
_entity_poly.pdbx_strand_id
1 'polypeptide(L)' 'MRAKRTHHFIVFKIEEKLKQVVVEKVGEPTESYDDFAASLLADEYRYCVYDFDFVTAENCQKSKFLFIA' A
#
# COMPACT_ATOMS: atom_id res chain seq x y z
N MET A 1 17.63 -7.91 12.04
CA MET A 1 17.65 -6.79 11.08
C MET A 1 16.30 -6.11 11.12
N ARG A 2 16.21 -4.82 11.46
CA ARG A 2 14.95 -4.07 11.38
C ARG A 2 14.99 -3.35 10.03
N ALA A 3 14.30 -3.88 9.02
CA ALA A 3 14.19 -3.21 7.74
C ALA A 3 13.56 -1.83 7.97
N LYS A 4 14.18 -0.78 7.44
CA LYS A 4 13.63 0.57 7.51
C LYS A 4 12.29 0.54 6.77
N ARG A 5 11.20 0.88 7.47
CA ARG A 5 9.89 1.10 6.83
C ARG A 5 10.00 2.39 6.02
N THR A 6 10.25 2.26 4.72
CA THR A 6 10.35 3.40 3.81
C THR A 6 9.09 3.63 3.01
N HIS A 7 8.17 2.67 2.93
CA HIS A 7 6.99 2.77 2.08
C HIS A 7 5.75 2.29 2.83
N HIS A 8 4.71 3.13 2.87
CA HIS A 8 3.46 2.81 3.55
C HIS A 8 2.50 1.99 2.68
N PHE A 9 2.65 2.04 1.36
CA PHE A 9 1.85 1.25 0.44
C PHE A 9 2.58 0.96 -0.88
N ILE A 10 2.11 -0.08 -1.57
CA ILE A 10 2.52 -0.40 -2.94
C ILE A 10 1.26 -0.75 -3.73
N VAL A 11 1.09 -0.12 -4.88
CA VAL A 11 -0.01 -0.37 -5.81
C VAL A 11 0.53 -1.14 -7.02
N PHE A 12 -0.18 -2.20 -7.38
CA PHE A 12 0.12 -3.09 -8.48
C PHE A 12 -0.99 -3.02 -9.53
N LYS A 13 -0.57 -3.01 -10.79
CA LYS A 13 -1.43 -3.09 -11.96
C LYS A 13 -1.17 -4.39 -12.70
N ILE A 14 -2.22 -4.96 -13.28
CA ILE A 14 -2.10 -6.10 -14.20
C ILE A 14 -1.97 -5.57 -15.62
N GLU A 15 -0.85 -5.85 -16.28
CA GLU A 15 -0.71 -5.61 -17.71
C GLU A 15 -1.21 -6.82 -18.48
N GLU A 16 -2.46 -6.79 -18.94
CA GLU A 16 -3.10 -7.92 -19.64
C GLU A 16 -2.35 -8.36 -20.90
N LYS A 17 -1.74 -7.40 -21.62
CA LYS A 17 -0.99 -7.68 -22.86
C LYS A 17 0.23 -8.56 -22.61
N LEU A 18 0.93 -8.32 -21.50
CA LEU A 18 2.13 -9.03 -21.11
C LEU A 18 1.85 -10.14 -20.07
N LYS A 19 0.61 -10.24 -19.59
CA LYS A 19 0.14 -11.17 -18.55
C LYS A 19 1.02 -11.13 -17.29
N GLN A 20 1.39 -9.93 -16.86
CA GLN A 20 2.27 -9.72 -15.71
C GLN A 20 1.68 -8.70 -14.74
N VAL A 21 2.07 -8.82 -13.47
CA VAL A 21 1.78 -7.83 -12.44
C VAL A 21 2.97 -6.88 -12.37
N VAL A 22 2.71 -5.59 -12.57
CA VAL A 22 3.72 -4.53 -12.51
C VAL A 22 3.45 -3.59 -11.34
N VAL A 23 4.50 -3.00 -10.80
CA VAL A 23 4.38 -1.95 -9.78
C VAL A 23 3.95 -0.67 -10.47
N GLU A 24 2.82 -0.11 -10.07
CA GLU A 24 2.31 1.15 -10.58
C GLU A 24 2.78 2.32 -9.73
N LYS A 25 2.68 2.20 -8.41
CA LYS A 25 3.10 3.23 -7.47
C LYS A 25 3.69 2.61 -6.21
N VAL A 26 4.80 3.19 -5.75
CA VAL A 26 5.36 2.93 -4.43
C VAL A 26 5.11 4.16 -3.59
N GLY A 27 4.48 3.99 -2.44
CA GLY A 27 4.14 5.09 -1.55
C GLY A 27 5.38 5.63 -0.83
N GLU A 28 5.53 6.95 -0.79
CA GLU A 28 6.59 7.60 -0.01
C GLU A 28 6.26 7.59 1.50
N PRO A 29 7.25 7.71 2.40
CA PRO A 29 7.03 7.74 3.85
C PRO A 29 6.11 8.89 4.32
N THR A 30 5.94 9.92 3.50
CA THR A 30 5.16 11.12 3.82
C THR A 30 3.74 11.09 3.26
N GLU A 31 3.41 10.12 2.40
CA GLU A 31 2.10 10.02 1.79
C GLU A 31 1.06 9.49 2.78
N SER A 32 -0.09 10.15 2.79
CA SER A 32 -1.21 9.85 3.68
C SER A 32 -2.12 8.74 3.13
N TYR A 33 -3.09 8.31 3.94
CA TYR A 33 -4.14 7.40 3.46
C TYR A 33 -4.93 7.99 2.29
N ASP A 34 -5.16 9.31 2.27
CA ASP A 34 -5.90 9.97 1.19
C ASP A 34 -5.10 9.95 -0.12
N ASP A 35 -3.77 10.10 -0.06
CA ASP A 35 -2.88 9.98 -1.22
C ASP A 35 -2.85 8.55 -1.78
N PHE A 36 -2.95 7.55 -0.88
CA PHE A 36 -3.14 6.16 -1.26
C PHE A 36 -4.50 5.94 -1.91
N ALA A 37 -5.59 6.40 -1.29
CA ALA A 37 -6.94 6.25 -1.83
C ALA A 37 -7.10 6.93 -3.19
N ALA A 38 -6.48 8.10 -3.40
CA ALA A 38 -6.43 8.79 -4.69
C ALA A 38 -5.68 8.01 -5.77
N SER A 39 -4.74 7.12 -5.39
CA SER A 39 -4.05 6.23 -6.34
C SER A 39 -4.89 5.01 -6.77
N LEU A 40 -5.94 4.70 -6.03
CA LEU A 40 -6.91 3.67 -6.38
C LEU A 40 -8.02 4.30 -7.24
N LEU A 41 -7.79 4.43 -8.55
CA LEU A 41 -8.83 4.93 -9.45
C LEU A 41 -10.03 3.97 -9.46
N ALA A 42 -11.25 4.51 -9.39
CA ALA A 42 -12.49 3.75 -9.27
C ALA A 42 -12.79 2.82 -10.47
N ASP A 43 -12.23 3.12 -11.63
CA ASP A 43 -12.59 2.47 -12.90
C ASP A 43 -11.63 1.35 -13.33
N GLU A 44 -10.56 1.08 -12.58
CA GLU A 44 -9.63 -0.03 -12.86
C GLU A 44 -9.33 -0.85 -11.60
N TYR A 45 -9.31 -2.17 -11.74
CA TYR A 45 -8.95 -3.10 -10.66
C TYR A 45 -7.43 -3.04 -10.40
N ARG A 46 -7.05 -2.80 -9.14
CA ARG A 46 -5.65 -2.72 -8.68
C ARG A 46 -5.47 -3.57 -7.44
N TYR A 47 -4.38 -4.33 -7.40
CA TYR A 47 -3.94 -4.95 -6.16
C TYR A 47 -3.08 -3.98 -5.39
N CYS A 48 -3.18 -3.95 -4.07
CA CYS A 48 -2.27 -3.15 -3.27
C CYS A 48 -1.92 -3.81 -1.95
N VAL A 49 -0.73 -3.48 -1.47
CA VAL A 49 -0.23 -3.82 -0.14
C VAL A 49 -0.14 -2.54 0.65
N TYR A 50 -0.72 -2.51 1.84
CA TYR A 50 -0.73 -1.36 2.72
C TYR A 50 -0.21 -1.75 4.11
N ASP A 51 0.79 -1.04 4.64
CA ASP A 51 1.25 -1.21 6.01
C ASP A 51 0.43 -0.29 6.93
N PHE A 52 -0.63 -0.85 7.52
CA PHE A 52 -1.53 -0.12 8.40
C PHE A 52 -0.94 -0.02 9.80
N ASP A 53 -0.41 1.16 10.13
CA ASP A 53 0.02 1.51 11.48
C ASP A 53 -1.18 1.92 12.36
N PHE A 54 -1.27 1.35 13.56
CA PHE A 54 -2.31 1.68 14.53
C PHE A 54 -1.77 1.64 15.96
N VAL A 55 -2.40 2.42 16.84
CA VAL A 55 -2.06 2.49 18.26
C VAL A 55 -3.08 1.70 19.06
N THR A 56 -2.62 0.77 19.91
CA THR A 56 -3.52 0.02 20.80
C THR A 56 -3.98 0.87 21.99
N ALA A 57 -4.99 0.41 22.71
CA ALA A 57 -5.46 1.06 23.94
C ALA A 57 -4.35 1.20 25.00
N GLU A 58 -3.31 0.37 24.96
CA GLU A 58 -2.13 0.48 25.83
C GLU A 58 -1.06 1.44 25.30
N ASN A 59 -1.39 2.30 24.33
CA ASN A 59 -0.47 3.23 23.68
C ASN A 59 0.75 2.54 23.01
N CYS A 60 0.58 1.29 22.56
CA CYS A 60 1.60 0.56 21.82
C CYS A 60 1.38 0.73 20.31
N GLN A 61 2.41 1.19 19.59
CA GLN A 61 2.37 1.26 18.14
C GLN A 61 2.57 -0.14 17.54
N LYS A 62 1.59 -0.58 16.76
CA LYS A 62 1.61 -1.83 16.01
C LYS A 62 1.35 -1.54 14.54
N SER A 63 1.68 -2.50 13.68
CA SER A 63 1.27 -2.43 12.29
C SER A 63 0.76 -3.78 11.80
N LYS A 64 -0.03 -3.73 10.73
CA LYS A 64 -0.52 -4.90 10.00
C LYS A 64 -0.37 -4.65 8.51
N PHE A 65 0.24 -5.61 7.83
CA PHE A 65 0.18 -5.65 6.37
C PHE A 65 -1.23 -6.07 5.94
N LEU A 66 -1.84 -5.24 5.11
CA LEU A 66 -3.12 -5.50 4.46
C LEU A 66 -2.84 -5.76 2.98
N PHE A 67 -3.45 -6.80 2.44
CA PHE A 67 -3.54 -7.02 1.00
C PHE A 67 -4.97 -6.71 0.56
N ILE A 68 -5.09 -5.84 -0.45
CA ILE A 68 -6.36 -5.32 -0.97
C ILE A 68 -6.43 -5.70 -2.45
N ALA A 69 -7.59 -6.20 -2.86
CA ALA A 69 -7.88 -6.85 -4.14
C ALA A 69 -9.19 -6.35 -4.73
#